data_AF-A0A7S3RSA5-F1
#
_entry.id   AF-A0A7S3RSA5-F1
#
_cell.length_a   1.000
_cell.length_b   1.000
_cell.length_c   1.000
_cell.angle_alpha   90.00
_cell.angle_beta   90.00
_cell.angle_gamma   90.00
#
_symmetry.space_group_name_H-M   'P 1'
#
loop_
_entity.id
_entity.type
_entity.pdbx_description
1 polymer ?
#
loop_
_entity_poly.entity_id
_entity_poly.type
_entity_poly.pdbx_seq_one_letter_code
_entity_poly.pdbx_strand_id
1 'polypeptide(L)'
;LRWLGLSAELVPIAIDTEGVVRALLGTGLGAWGPPGGGGGQWAPVLELKEEEARVGPLWTVHVKNGVMFCAEVGLEGLEPQPRQMAEASGNVVEGLAPTEEPAPFGCGGVGKLRELPWRLPVGPMSVASAAVEEVLRERLLARHLEELSAAAVLPESEAAEDMDRSYKKKVLRLFGQLVKSGDEERALDVARTSLAL
;
A
#
# COMPACT_ATOMS: atom_id res chain seq x y z
N LEU A 1 -4.52 -17.14 -8.58
CA LEU A 1 -4.72 -15.70 -8.34
C LEU A 1 -5.82 -15.57 -7.30
N ARG A 2 -5.55 -14.98 -6.13
CA ARG A 2 -6.53 -14.79 -5.05
C ARG A 2 -7.30 -13.48 -5.19
N TRP A 3 -6.62 -12.42 -5.64
CA TRP A 3 -7.21 -11.09 -5.77
C TRP A 3 -6.44 -10.28 -6.80
N LEU A 4 -7.15 -9.35 -7.47
CA LEU A 4 -6.60 -8.38 -8.40
C LEU A 4 -7.40 -7.08 -8.25
N GLY A 5 -6.71 -5.95 -8.13
CA GLY A 5 -7.36 -4.65 -7.99
C GLY A 5 -6.40 -3.49 -8.22
N LEU A 6 -6.88 -2.29 -7.87
CA LEU A 6 -6.12 -1.05 -7.93
C LEU A 6 -5.99 -0.46 -6.52
N SER A 7 -4.86 0.18 -6.23
CA SER A 7 -4.77 1.06 -5.07
C SER A 7 -5.55 2.37 -5.30
N ALA A 8 -5.69 3.18 -4.25
CA ALA A 8 -6.20 4.54 -4.33
C ALA A 8 -5.39 5.42 -5.29
N GLU A 9 -4.10 5.11 -5.45
CA GLU A 9 -3.17 5.76 -6.37
C GLU A 9 -3.20 5.15 -7.78
N LEU A 10 -4.16 4.26 -8.08
CA LEU A 10 -4.28 3.52 -9.34
C LEU A 10 -3.12 2.57 -9.64
N VAL A 11 -2.36 2.15 -8.63
CA VAL A 11 -1.33 1.11 -8.78
C VAL A 11 -2.02 -0.24 -8.95
N PRO A 12 -1.77 -1.01 -10.03
CA PRO A 12 -2.27 -2.37 -10.14
C PRO A 12 -1.63 -3.30 -9.12
N ILE A 13 -2.45 -4.09 -8.44
CA ILE A 13 -2.03 -5.00 -7.37
C ILE A 13 -2.66 -6.37 -7.57
N ALA A 14 -1.88 -7.42 -7.39
CA ALA A 14 -2.33 -8.81 -7.42
C ALA A 14 -1.90 -9.54 -6.15
N ILE A 15 -2.74 -10.46 -5.66
CA ILE A 15 -2.38 -11.45 -4.64
C ILE A 15 -2.37 -12.80 -5.31
N ASP A 16 -1.22 -13.48 -5.32
CA ASP A 16 -1.12 -14.82 -5.89
C ASP A 16 -1.64 -15.91 -4.93
N THR A 17 -1.61 -17.16 -5.37
CA THR A 17 -2.10 -18.30 -4.57
C THR A 17 -1.24 -18.58 -3.33
N GLU A 18 -0.01 -18.07 -3.29
CA GLU A 18 0.91 -18.26 -2.16
C GLU A 18 0.76 -17.14 -1.11
N GLY A 19 -0.12 -16.16 -1.37
CA GLY A 19 -0.32 -15.00 -0.50
C GLY A 19 0.74 -13.92 -0.67
N VAL A 20 1.50 -13.93 -1.78
CA VAL A 20 2.41 -12.83 -2.11
C VAL A 20 1.62 -11.73 -2.81
N VAL A 21 1.68 -10.54 -2.23
CA VAL A 21 1.12 -9.32 -2.81
C VAL A 21 2.17 -8.72 -3.72
N ARG A 22 1.77 -8.46 -4.96
CA ARG A 22 2.60 -7.86 -6.00
C ARG A 22 1.96 -6.55 -6.45
N ALA A 23 2.76 -5.50 -6.56
CA ALA A 23 2.35 -4.24 -7.16
C ALA A 23 3.09 -4.05 -8.49
N LEU A 24 2.39 -3.54 -9.51
CA LEU A 24 3.01 -3.14 -10.75
C LEU A 24 3.62 -1.75 -10.54
N LEU A 25 4.93 -1.67 -10.41
CA LEU A 25 5.65 -0.43 -10.12
C LEU A 25 6.58 -0.06 -11.28
N GLY A 26 6.66 1.23 -11.58
CA GLY A 26 7.51 1.74 -12.63
C GLY A 26 8.92 2.05 -12.14
N THR A 27 9.92 1.30 -12.62
CA THR A 27 11.33 1.50 -12.20
C THR A 27 12.13 2.39 -13.17
N GLY A 28 11.64 2.61 -14.40
CA GLY A 28 12.32 3.36 -15.47
C GLY A 28 11.58 4.59 -15.98
N LEU A 29 12.26 5.45 -16.77
CA LEU A 29 11.62 6.57 -17.46
C LEU A 29 10.63 6.05 -18.48
N GLY A 30 9.41 6.61 -18.47
CA GLY A 30 8.30 6.10 -19.27
C GLY A 30 7.88 4.70 -18.84
N ALA A 31 7.98 4.38 -17.54
CA ALA A 31 7.55 3.07 -17.05
C ALA A 31 6.07 2.79 -17.32
N TRP A 32 5.26 3.85 -17.35
CA TRP A 32 3.86 3.86 -17.74
C TRP A 32 3.64 4.47 -19.14
N GLY A 33 4.69 4.47 -19.98
CA GLY A 33 4.71 5.08 -21.31
C GLY A 33 3.77 4.40 -22.33
N PRO A 34 3.77 4.90 -23.58
CA PRO A 34 2.88 4.38 -24.63
C PRO A 34 3.09 2.88 -24.85
N PRO A 35 2.07 2.17 -25.39
CA PRO A 35 2.16 0.73 -25.63
C PRO A 35 3.45 0.37 -26.39
N GLY A 36 4.31 -0.43 -25.75
CA GLY A 36 5.64 -0.80 -26.24
C GLY A 36 6.83 -0.21 -25.47
N GLY A 37 6.60 0.80 -24.63
CA GLY A 37 7.58 1.34 -23.67
C GLY A 37 7.18 0.98 -22.24
N GLY A 38 7.42 -0.27 -21.83
CA GLY A 38 6.97 -0.79 -20.53
C GLY A 38 8.12 -1.00 -19.56
N GLY A 39 8.36 -0.02 -18.69
CA GLY A 39 9.27 -0.16 -17.53
C GLY A 39 8.55 -0.61 -16.25
N GLY A 40 7.23 -0.83 -16.32
CA GLY A 40 6.45 -1.39 -15.22
C GLY A 40 6.81 -2.84 -14.96
N GLN A 41 7.16 -3.16 -13.72
CA GLN A 41 7.46 -4.52 -13.29
C GLN A 41 6.60 -4.90 -12.09
N TRP A 42 6.06 -6.13 -12.10
CA TRP A 42 5.42 -6.71 -10.93
C TRP A 42 6.47 -7.01 -9.87
N ALA A 43 6.52 -6.17 -8.83
CA ALA A 43 7.41 -6.34 -7.69
C ALA A 43 6.63 -6.92 -6.51
N PRO A 44 7.18 -7.92 -5.77
CA PRO A 44 6.59 -8.34 -4.51
C PRO A 44 6.71 -7.19 -3.50
N VAL A 45 5.61 -6.90 -2.79
CA VAL A 45 5.51 -5.79 -1.84
C VAL A 45 5.02 -6.21 -0.47
N LEU A 46 4.48 -7.42 -0.29
CA LEU A 46 4.03 -7.93 1.01
C LEU A 46 3.84 -9.44 0.91
N GLU A 47 4.19 -10.17 1.97
CA GLU A 47 3.88 -11.59 2.12
C GLU A 47 2.84 -11.77 3.22
N LEU A 48 1.68 -12.34 2.87
CA LEU A 48 0.57 -12.51 3.82
C LEU A 48 0.71 -13.77 4.68
N LYS A 49 1.54 -14.72 4.27
CA LYS A 49 1.61 -16.07 4.86
C LYS A 49 1.81 -16.08 6.36
N GLU A 50 2.75 -15.27 6.88
CA GLU A 50 3.03 -15.20 8.31
C GLU A 50 1.87 -14.58 9.09
N GLU A 51 1.26 -13.52 8.55
CA GLU A 51 0.12 -12.87 9.16
C GLU A 51 -1.12 -13.76 9.15
N GLU A 52 -1.40 -14.43 8.03
CA GLU A 52 -2.53 -15.36 7.89
C GLU A 52 -2.39 -16.60 8.77
N ALA A 53 -1.17 -17.10 8.98
CA ALA A 53 -0.92 -18.18 9.93
C ALA A 53 -1.28 -17.77 11.37
N ARG A 54 -1.22 -16.48 11.70
CA ARG A 54 -1.53 -15.94 13.03
C ARG A 54 -3.01 -15.65 13.23
N VAL A 55 -3.70 -15.14 12.22
CA VAL A 55 -5.06 -14.57 12.38
C VAL A 55 -6.11 -15.24 11.49
N GLY A 56 -5.71 -16.19 10.67
CA GLY A 56 -6.54 -16.77 9.62
C GLY A 56 -6.50 -15.95 8.33
N PRO A 57 -7.27 -16.38 7.30
CA PRO A 57 -7.33 -15.71 6.01
C PRO A 57 -7.64 -14.21 6.13
N LEU A 58 -6.93 -13.42 5.33
CA LEU A 58 -7.11 -11.97 5.27
C LEU A 58 -7.88 -11.60 4.00
N TRP A 59 -8.91 -10.78 4.16
CA TRP A 59 -9.70 -10.27 3.03
C TRP A 59 -9.30 -8.84 2.69
N THR A 60 -8.94 -8.61 1.43
CA THR A 60 -8.50 -7.27 0.99
C THR A 60 -9.68 -6.32 0.87
N VAL A 61 -9.61 -5.19 1.57
CA VAL A 61 -10.66 -4.16 1.56
C VAL A 61 -10.24 -2.98 0.71
N HIS A 62 -9.03 -2.47 0.93
CA HIS A 62 -8.54 -1.25 0.31
C HIS A 62 -7.02 -1.22 0.30
N VAL A 63 -6.42 -0.47 -0.61
CA VAL A 63 -4.98 -0.23 -0.64
C VAL A 63 -4.72 1.24 -0.92
N LYS A 64 -3.90 1.89 -0.07
CA LYS A 64 -3.59 3.31 -0.18
C LYS A 64 -2.23 3.60 0.44
N ASN A 65 -1.46 4.50 -0.16
CA ASN A 65 -0.17 4.98 0.31
C ASN A 65 0.84 3.85 0.59
N GLY A 66 0.76 2.76 -0.19
CA GLY A 66 1.55 1.55 0.05
C GLY A 66 1.21 0.83 1.36
N VAL A 67 -0.03 0.92 1.81
CA VAL A 67 -0.58 0.18 2.94
C VAL A 67 -1.81 -0.59 2.47
N MET A 68 -1.82 -1.89 2.73
CA MET A 68 -2.93 -2.78 2.42
C MET A 68 -3.82 -2.93 3.66
N PHE A 69 -5.10 -2.63 3.50
CA PHE A 69 -6.10 -2.74 4.55
C PHE A 69 -6.86 -4.06 4.37
N CYS A 70 -6.70 -4.97 5.33
CA CYS A 70 -7.31 -6.29 5.29
C CYS A 70 -8.26 -6.49 6.47
N ALA A 71 -9.44 -7.07 6.21
CA ALA A 71 -10.32 -7.55 7.26
C ALA A 71 -9.91 -8.96 7.69
N GLU A 72 -9.88 -9.20 9.00
CA GLU A 72 -9.78 -10.54 9.57
C GLU A 72 -11.06 -11.33 9.31
N VAL A 73 -10.95 -12.47 8.64
CA VAL A 73 -12.09 -13.35 8.33
C VAL A 73 -12.28 -14.44 9.39
N GLY A 74 -11.32 -14.57 10.31
CA GLY A 74 -11.27 -15.67 11.28
C GLY A 74 -10.84 -16.99 10.64
N LEU A 75 -10.57 -18.00 11.47
CA LEU A 75 -9.99 -19.28 11.03
C LEU A 75 -10.92 -20.11 10.14
N GLU A 76 -12.22 -19.84 10.17
CA GLU A 76 -13.22 -20.51 9.33
C GLU A 76 -13.13 -20.08 7.85
N GLY A 77 -12.50 -18.93 7.57
CA GLY A 77 -12.24 -18.47 6.20
C GLY A 77 -13.49 -18.16 5.37
N LEU A 78 -14.62 -17.89 6.03
CA LEU A 78 -15.89 -17.59 5.36
C LEU A 78 -15.84 -16.21 4.71
N GLU A 79 -15.97 -16.15 3.38
CA GLU A 79 -15.99 -14.88 2.64
C GLU A 79 -16.98 -13.88 3.27
N PRO A 80 -16.53 -12.64 3.57
CA PRO A 80 -17.40 -11.64 4.17
C PRO A 80 -18.57 -11.32 3.22
N GLN A 81 -19.78 -11.65 3.64
CA GLN A 81 -20.98 -11.41 2.85
C GLN A 81 -21.39 -9.92 2.92
N PRO A 82 -21.75 -9.29 1.79
CA PRO A 82 -22.38 -7.97 1.81
C PRO A 82 -23.63 -8.02 2.70
N ARG A 83 -23.82 -7.01 3.55
CA ARG A 83 -25.08 -6.88 4.30
C ARG A 83 -26.22 -6.83 3.27
N GLN A 84 -27.11 -7.82 3.31
CA GLN A 84 -28.40 -7.69 2.63
C GLN A 84 -29.05 -6.46 3.24
N MET A 85 -29.15 -5.38 2.46
CA MET A 85 -29.96 -4.23 2.86
C MET A 85 -31.37 -4.77 2.97
N ALA A 86 -31.81 -5.09 4.19
CA ALA A 86 -33.21 -5.29 4.45
C ALA A 86 -33.88 -4.04 3.89
N GLU A 87 -34.67 -4.23 2.84
CA GLU A 87 -35.52 -3.19 2.29
C GLU A 87 -36.20 -2.54 3.49
N ALA A 88 -36.12 -1.22 3.58
CA ALA A 88 -36.77 -0.46 4.64
C ALA A 88 -38.29 -0.55 4.48
N SER A 89 -38.85 -1.75 4.65
CA SER A 89 -40.27 -1.99 4.82
C SER A 89 -40.60 -1.50 6.21
N GLY A 90 -41.09 -0.26 6.26
CA GLY A 90 -41.48 0.43 7.48
C GLY A 90 -42.42 -0.43 8.32
N ASN A 91 -41.95 -0.86 9.48
CA ASN A 91 -42.79 -1.12 10.62
C ASN A 91 -42.02 -0.69 11.86
N VAL A 92 -42.39 0.49 12.37
CA VAL A 92 -41.96 1.01 13.66
C VAL A 92 -42.57 0.10 14.72
N VAL A 93 -41.75 -0.78 15.30
CA VAL A 93 -42.10 -1.46 16.55
C VAL A 93 -41.27 -0.78 17.64
N GLU A 94 -41.91 0.09 18.41
CA GLU A 94 -41.37 0.67 19.62
C GLU A 94 -41.08 -0.43 20.65
N GLY A 95 -39.87 -0.41 21.19
CA GLY A 95 -39.56 -1.05 22.47
C GLY A 95 -38.62 -2.24 22.41
N LEU A 96 -37.35 -2.02 22.07
CA LEU A 96 -36.24 -2.85 22.53
C LEU A 96 -35.02 -1.94 22.76
N ALA A 97 -34.32 -2.18 23.88
CA ALA A 97 -33.27 -1.33 24.43
C ALA A 97 -32.10 -1.07 23.46
N PRO A 98 -31.42 0.09 23.56
CA PRO A 98 -30.29 0.41 22.70
C PRO A 98 -29.12 -0.50 23.06
N THR A 99 -28.88 -1.51 22.22
CA THR A 99 -27.65 -2.29 22.30
C THR A 99 -26.58 -1.46 21.60
N GLU A 100 -25.63 -0.93 22.37
CA GLU A 100 -24.47 -0.20 21.88
C GLU A 100 -23.55 -1.14 21.09
N GLU A 101 -23.69 -1.22 19.76
CA GLU A 101 -22.58 -1.63 18.90
C GLU A 101 -22.55 -0.75 17.65
N PRO A 102 -21.42 -0.08 17.35
CA PRO A 102 -21.34 0.82 16.21
C PRO A 102 -21.17 0.01 14.91
N ALA A 103 -22.14 0.11 14.00
CA ALA A 103 -22.09 -0.53 12.69
C ALA A 103 -22.12 0.51 11.54
N PRO A 104 -21.00 0.69 10.82
CA PRO A 104 -20.98 1.07 9.41
C PRO A 104 -20.44 -0.08 8.54
N PHE A 105 -20.98 -0.22 7.33
CA PHE A 105 -20.69 -1.23 6.30
C PHE A 105 -20.21 -2.63 6.79
N GLY A 106 -21.19 -3.51 7.02
CA GLY A 106 -21.05 -4.95 6.73
C GLY A 106 -20.84 -5.95 7.88
N CYS A 107 -20.68 -5.53 9.13
CA CYS A 107 -20.24 -6.43 10.21
C CYS A 107 -21.40 -7.10 10.97
N GLY A 108 -21.69 -8.38 10.65
CA GLY A 108 -22.37 -9.33 11.54
C GLY A 108 -21.42 -10.07 12.50
N GLY A 109 -20.18 -9.59 12.59
CA GLY A 109 -19.09 -10.10 13.42
C GLY A 109 -17.84 -9.27 13.10
N VAL A 110 -17.30 -8.58 14.10
CA VAL A 110 -16.32 -7.50 13.94
C VAL A 110 -14.95 -8.06 13.52
N GLY A 111 -14.75 -8.25 12.22
CA GLY A 111 -13.41 -8.49 11.67
C GLY A 111 -12.56 -7.26 11.93
N LYS A 112 -11.54 -7.36 12.79
CA LYS A 112 -10.60 -6.26 13.04
C LYS A 112 -9.90 -5.91 11.74
N LEU A 113 -9.96 -4.63 11.36
CA LEU A 113 -9.21 -4.13 10.19
C LEU A 113 -7.72 -4.07 10.54
N ARG A 114 -6.89 -4.63 9.68
CA ARG A 114 -5.42 -4.62 9.80
C ARG A 114 -4.80 -3.78 8.72
N GLU A 115 -3.79 -3.02 9.14
CA GLU A 115 -2.92 -2.27 8.26
C GLU A 115 -1.65 -3.06 8.02
N LEU A 116 -1.40 -3.43 6.78
CA LEU A 116 -0.23 -4.19 6.37
C LEU A 116 0.61 -3.31 5.43
N PRO A 117 1.66 -2.65 5.95
CA PRO A 117 2.49 -1.79 5.13
C PRO A 117 3.27 -2.63 4.12
N TRP A 118 3.37 -2.11 2.90
CA TRP A 118 4.25 -2.68 1.90
C TRP A 118 5.70 -2.63 2.36
N ARG A 119 6.44 -3.67 2.00
CA ARG A 119 7.87 -3.87 2.18
C ARG A 119 8.46 -4.30 0.86
N LEU A 120 9.26 -3.44 0.26
CA LEU A 120 10.04 -3.80 -0.92
C LEU A 120 11.22 -4.69 -0.50
N PRO A 121 11.55 -5.72 -1.31
CA PRO A 121 12.76 -6.51 -1.09
C PRO A 121 13.98 -5.67 -1.45
N VAL A 122 14.48 -4.89 -0.51
CA VAL A 122 15.85 -4.36 -0.55
C VAL A 122 16.79 -5.48 -0.14
N GLY A 123 17.78 -5.76 -0.97
CA GLY A 123 18.80 -6.78 -0.69
C GLY A 123 19.52 -6.57 0.64
N PRO A 124 20.37 -7.51 1.07
CA PRO A 124 21.04 -7.43 2.36
C PRO A 124 21.83 -6.13 2.47
N MET A 125 21.48 -5.32 3.47
CA MET A 125 22.17 -4.08 3.80
C MET A 125 22.68 -4.14 5.22
N SER A 126 23.94 -3.69 5.39
CA SER A 126 24.61 -3.65 6.70
C SER A 126 23.93 -2.69 7.68
N VAL A 127 23.44 -1.54 7.19
CA VAL A 127 22.82 -0.50 8.02
C VAL A 127 21.65 0.15 7.26
N ALA A 128 20.68 0.70 7.99
CA ALA A 128 19.59 1.53 7.45
C ALA A 128 18.68 0.85 6.41
N SER A 129 18.65 -0.48 6.33
CA SER A 129 17.83 -1.24 5.36
C SER A 129 16.37 -0.78 5.33
N ALA A 130 15.75 -0.63 6.50
CA ALA A 130 14.36 -0.18 6.62
C ALA A 130 14.16 1.27 6.12
N ALA A 131 15.13 2.16 6.33
CA ALA A 131 15.04 3.53 5.84
C ALA A 131 15.26 3.62 4.33
N VAL A 132 16.15 2.79 3.77
CA VAL A 132 16.33 2.67 2.31
C VAL A 132 15.07 2.12 1.66
N GLU A 133 14.49 1.04 2.21
CA GLU A 133 13.20 0.49 1.78
C GLU A 133 12.12 1.56 1.74
N GLU A 134 11.97 2.28 2.85
CA GLU A 134 10.95 3.31 3.00
C GLU A 134 11.12 4.44 1.97
N VAL A 135 12.34 4.94 1.78
CA VAL A 135 12.64 6.00 0.79
C VAL A 135 12.39 5.50 -0.63
N LEU A 136 12.80 4.28 -0.95
CA LEU A 136 12.59 3.68 -2.28
C LEU A 136 11.10 3.51 -2.58
N ARG A 137 10.34 3.01 -1.62
CA ARG A 137 8.89 2.82 -1.74
C ARG A 137 8.18 4.15 -1.96
N GLU A 138 8.52 5.19 -1.20
CA GLU A 138 7.94 6.52 -1.41
C GLU A 138 8.32 7.09 -2.77
N ARG A 139 9.57 6.92 -3.22
CA ARG A 139 9.99 7.43 -4.53
C ARG A 139 9.22 6.76 -5.67
N LEU A 140 9.04 5.45 -5.62
CA LEU A 140 8.30 4.71 -6.64
C LEU A 140 6.83 5.14 -6.70
N LEU A 141 6.19 5.34 -5.55
CA LEU A 141 4.82 5.84 -5.49
C LEU A 141 4.71 7.29 -5.96
N ALA A 142 5.63 8.17 -5.54
CA ALA A 142 5.63 9.58 -5.95
C ALA A 142 5.80 9.69 -7.47
N ARG A 143 6.75 8.95 -8.04
CA ARG A 143 6.96 8.89 -9.50
C ARG A 143 5.72 8.38 -10.24
N HIS A 144 5.05 7.37 -9.70
CA HIS A 144 3.81 6.87 -10.30
C HIS A 144 2.74 7.97 -10.36
N LEU A 145 2.55 8.70 -9.26
CA LEU A 145 1.61 9.82 -9.22
C LEU A 145 2.02 10.97 -10.15
N GLU A 146 3.31 11.29 -10.24
CA GLU A 146 3.85 12.26 -11.21
C GLU A 146 3.50 11.84 -12.66
N GLU A 147 3.68 10.57 -13.01
CA GLU A 147 3.36 10.04 -14.35
C GLU A 147 1.84 10.05 -14.62
N LEU A 148 1.01 9.69 -13.65
CA LEU A 148 -0.46 9.77 -13.78
C LEU A 148 -0.96 11.21 -13.90
N SER A 149 -0.34 12.14 -13.17
CA SER A 149 -0.64 13.56 -13.26
C SER A 149 -0.24 14.12 -14.63
N ALA A 150 0.95 13.77 -15.12
CA ALA A 150 1.42 14.16 -16.46
C ALA A 150 0.52 13.60 -17.59
N ALA A 151 -0.09 12.43 -17.37
CA ALA A 151 -1.06 11.83 -18.28
C ALA A 151 -2.50 12.37 -18.11
N ALA A 152 -2.72 13.34 -17.21
CA ALA A 152 -4.04 13.90 -16.86
C ALA A 152 -5.08 12.85 -16.45
N VAL A 153 -4.62 11.72 -15.89
CA VAL A 153 -5.51 10.65 -15.39
C VAL A 153 -6.09 11.02 -14.03
N LEU A 154 -5.28 11.69 -13.19
CA LEU A 154 -5.69 12.23 -11.90
C LEU A 154 -5.84 13.75 -12.00
N PRO A 155 -6.82 14.35 -11.30
CA PRO A 155 -6.84 15.80 -11.12
C PRO A 155 -5.55 16.26 -10.45
N GLU A 156 -5.13 17.52 -10.69
CA GLU A 156 -3.99 18.13 -9.99
C GLU A 156 -4.10 17.83 -8.49
N SER A 157 -3.21 16.98 -8.02
CA SER A 157 -3.38 16.32 -6.73
C SER A 157 -2.38 16.90 -5.74
N GLU A 158 -2.89 17.57 -4.71
CA GLU A 158 -2.11 17.97 -3.53
C GLU A 158 -1.31 16.78 -2.94
N ALA A 159 -1.79 15.55 -3.15
CA ALA A 159 -1.11 14.34 -2.70
C ALA A 159 0.27 14.15 -3.34
N ALA A 160 0.48 14.54 -4.60
CA ALA A 160 1.78 14.42 -5.25
C ALA A 160 2.82 15.36 -4.62
N GLU A 161 2.41 16.60 -4.32
CA GLU A 161 3.28 17.58 -3.65
C GLU A 161 3.59 17.21 -2.19
N ASP A 162 2.59 16.68 -1.47
CA ASP A 162 2.78 16.19 -0.11
C ASP A 162 3.74 15.00 -0.07
N MET A 163 3.61 14.09 -1.03
CA MET A 163 4.52 12.95 -1.18
C MET A 163 5.95 13.37 -1.53
N ASP A 164 6.15 14.33 -2.43
CA ASP A 164 7.48 14.85 -2.75
C ASP A 164 8.16 15.49 -1.52
N ARG A 165 7.40 16.28 -0.75
CA ARG A 165 7.89 16.88 0.51
C ARG A 165 8.26 15.82 1.55
N SER A 166 7.41 14.80 1.72
CA SER A 166 7.71 13.66 2.60
C SER A 166 8.98 12.94 2.16
N TYR A 167 9.08 12.63 0.87
CA TYR A 167 10.21 11.94 0.26
C TYR A 167 11.52 12.70 0.51
N LYS A 168 11.58 14.01 0.23
CA LYS A 168 12.76 14.85 0.47
C LYS A 168 13.21 14.82 1.94
N LYS A 169 12.27 14.88 2.88
CA LYS A 169 12.56 14.77 4.31
C LYS A 169 13.15 13.41 4.68
N LYS A 170 12.62 12.32 4.12
CA LYS A 170 13.12 10.96 4.37
C LYS A 170 14.48 10.70 3.73
N VAL A 171 14.74 11.22 2.53
CA VAL A 171 16.06 11.18 1.88
C VAL A 171 17.12 11.84 2.75
N LEU A 172 16.86 13.06 3.27
CA LEU A 172 17.80 13.75 4.15
C LEU A 172 18.07 12.97 5.44
N ARG A 173 17.02 12.34 6.01
CA ARG A 173 17.17 11.47 7.18
C ARG A 173 18.01 10.24 6.85
N LEU A 174 17.77 9.59 5.71
CA LEU A 174 18.54 8.43 5.25
C LEU A 174 20.02 8.80 5.05
N PHE A 175 20.30 9.90 4.37
CA PHE A 175 21.65 10.43 4.20
C PHE A 175 22.36 10.59 5.55
N GLY A 176 21.70 11.24 6.52
CA GLY A 176 22.26 11.41 7.87
C GLY A 176 22.49 10.08 8.61
N GLN A 177 21.67 9.06 8.38
CA GLN A 177 21.87 7.72 8.95
C GLN A 177 23.08 7.02 8.33
N LEU A 178 23.24 7.08 7.01
CA LEU A 178 24.36 6.49 6.28
C LEU A 178 25.69 7.11 6.71
N VAL A 179 25.76 8.45 6.76
CA VAL A 179 26.95 9.17 7.26
C VAL A 179 27.30 8.77 8.70
N LYS A 180 26.31 8.71 9.60
CA LYS A 180 26.54 8.31 11.00
C LYS A 180 27.05 6.87 11.14
N SER A 181 26.71 6.01 10.18
CA SER A 181 27.15 4.62 10.16
C SER A 181 28.50 4.38 9.47
N GLY A 182 29.11 5.44 8.90
CA GLY A 182 30.35 5.34 8.13
C GLY A 182 30.19 4.77 6.72
N ASP A 183 28.95 4.64 6.22
CA ASP A 183 28.67 4.18 4.84
C ASP A 183 28.69 5.38 3.88
N GLU A 184 29.88 5.96 3.71
CA GLU A 184 30.08 7.23 3.00
C GLU A 184 29.79 7.12 1.50
N GLU A 185 30.13 6.00 0.86
CA GLU A 185 29.89 5.77 -0.56
C GLU A 185 28.39 5.79 -0.87
N ARG A 186 27.58 5.07 -0.09
CA ARG A 186 26.12 5.09 -0.28
C ARG A 186 25.49 6.42 0.11
N ALA A 187 26.01 7.09 1.14
CA ALA A 187 25.57 8.44 1.46
C ALA A 187 25.80 9.39 0.28
N LEU A 188 26.96 9.29 -0.38
CA LEU A 188 27.28 10.07 -1.57
C LEU A 188 26.37 9.74 -2.75
N ASP A 189 26.04 8.45 -2.96
CA ASP A 189 25.11 8.03 -3.99
C ASP A 189 23.71 8.63 -3.77
N VAL A 190 23.17 8.54 -2.53
CA VAL A 190 21.88 9.16 -2.17
C VAL A 190 21.90 10.67 -2.41
N ALA A 191 23.00 11.34 -2.06
CA ALA A 191 23.15 12.78 -2.28
C ALA A 191 23.16 13.12 -3.78
N ARG A 192 23.87 12.36 -4.61
CA ARG A 192 23.95 12.57 -6.05
C ARG A 192 22.62 12.34 -6.74
N THR A 193 21.88 11.31 -6.36
CA THR A 193 20.61 10.99 -7.02
C THR A 193 19.46 11.90 -6.58
N SER A 194 19.51 12.42 -5.36
CA SER A 194 18.32 12.99 -4.72
C SER A 194 18.48 14.42 -4.19
N LEU A 195 19.71 14.93 -4.05
CA LEU A 195 19.98 16.32 -3.59
C LEU A 195 20.58 17.22 -4.67
N ALA A 196 20.99 16.66 -5.81
CA ALA A 196 21.55 17.40 -6.93
C ALA A 196 20.49 17.92 -7.92
N LEU A 197 19.21 17.70 -7.63
CA LEU A 197 18.04 18.22 -8.35
C LEU A 197 17.50 19.46 -7.65
#